data_AF-A0A1X7TYH5-F1
#
_entry.id   AF-A0A1X7TYH5-F1
#
_cell.length_a   1.000
_cell.length_b   1.000
_cell.length_c   1.000
_cell.angle_alpha   90.00
_cell.angle_beta   90.00
_cell.angle_gamma   90.00
#
_symmetry.space_group_name_H-M   'P 1'
#
loop_
_entity.id
_entity.type
_entity.pdbx_description
1 polymer ?
#
loop_
_entity_poly.entity_id
_entity_poly.type
_entity_poly.pdbx_seq_one_letter_code
_entity_poly.pdbx_strand_id
1 'polypeptide(L)'
;VYLNVCFSYASRYEITDTIQSLVDGSQDGTILPTDISKDLMNRCLYTGTCTPPDPVIRTSGEVRLSDFLIWQSSYSCLCFQDVL
;
A
#
# COMPACT_ATOMS: atom_id res chain seq x y z
N VAL A 1 -19.90 -1.89 1.11
CA VAL A 1 -19.22 -0.58 1.04
C VAL A 1 -18.17 -0.57 2.14
N TYR A 2 -16.93 -0.24 1.81
CA TYR A 2 -15.81 -0.21 2.77
C TYR A 2 -15.23 1.21 2.79
N LEU A 3 -14.75 1.64 3.95
CA LEU A 3 -14.04 2.91 4.13
C LEU A 3 -12.72 2.62 4.86
N ASN A 4 -11.60 2.95 4.22
CA ASN A 4 -10.27 2.84 4.81
C ASN A 4 -9.78 4.24 5.18
N VAL A 5 -9.72 4.54 6.48
CA VAL A 5 -9.16 5.81 6.97
C VAL A 5 -7.68 5.62 7.23
N CYS A 6 -6.84 6.18 6.37
CA CYS A 6 -5.38 6.11 6.49
C CYS A 6 -4.89 7.15 7.51
N PHE A 7 -4.96 6.82 8.80
CA PHE A 7 -4.59 7.71 9.89
C PHE A 7 -3.16 7.41 10.38
N SER A 8 -2.33 8.45 10.52
CA SER A 8 -0.88 8.29 10.79
C SER A 8 -0.19 7.35 9.79
N TYR A 9 -0.64 7.38 8.54
CA TYR A 9 -0.21 6.48 7.48
C TYR A 9 0.88 7.11 6.60
N ALA A 10 1.86 6.29 6.21
CA ALA A 10 2.82 6.57 5.14
C ALA A 10 3.16 5.27 4.42
N SER A 11 3.21 5.29 3.09
CA SER A 11 3.37 4.09 2.27
C SER A 11 4.73 3.43 2.46
N ARG A 12 5.80 4.23 2.60
CA ARG A 12 7.12 3.69 2.95
C ARG A 12 7.12 2.95 4.29
N TYR A 13 6.39 3.46 5.29
CA TYR A 13 6.29 2.81 6.59
C TYR A 13 5.53 1.48 6.49
N GLU A 14 4.39 1.45 5.78
CA GLU A 14 3.64 0.21 5.50
C GLU A 14 4.51 -0.83 4.80
N ILE A 15 5.29 -0.43 3.79
CA ILE A 15 6.18 -1.34 3.06
C ILE A 15 7.28 -1.89 3.98
N THR A 16 7.89 -1.05 4.81
CA THR A 16 8.91 -1.50 5.77
C THR A 16 8.33 -2.47 6.79
N ASP A 17 7.16 -2.19 7.34
CA ASP A 17 6.47 -3.06 8.31
C ASP A 17 6.08 -4.41 7.68
N THR A 18 5.61 -4.38 6.44
CA THR A 18 5.29 -5.59 5.65
C THR A 18 6.54 -6.46 5.45
N ILE A 19 7.67 -5.85 5.08
CA ILE A 19 8.94 -6.58 4.91
C ILE A 19 9.39 -7.19 6.24
N GLN A 20 9.28 -6.45 7.36
CA GLN A 20 9.63 -6.98 8.68
C GLN A 20 8.77 -8.20 9.03
N SER A 21 7.46 -8.13 8.80
CA SER A 21 6.52 -9.23 9.03
C SER A 21 6.86 -10.48 8.19
N LEU A 22 7.28 -10.29 6.94
CA LEU A 22 7.71 -11.40 6.07
C LEU A 22 9.02 -12.03 6.53
N VAL A 23 9.97 -11.23 7.00
CA VAL A 23 11.23 -11.73 7.56
C VAL A 23 10.95 -12.53 8.83
N ASP A 24 10.10 -12.02 9.72
CA ASP A 24 9.74 -12.69 10.97
C ASP A 24 9.05 -14.04 10.68
N GLY A 25 8.07 -14.05 9.76
CA GLY A 25 7.40 -15.28 9.30
C GLY A 25 8.33 -16.26 8.57
N SER A 26 9.45 -15.79 8.01
CA SER A 26 10.46 -16.69 7.46
C SER A 26 11.37 -17.27 8.53
N GLN A 27 11.66 -16.50 9.59
CA GLN A 27 12.52 -16.94 10.70
C GLN A 27 11.82 -17.96 11.60
N ASP A 28 10.51 -17.84 11.78
CA ASP A 28 9.72 -18.77 12.59
C ASP A 28 9.28 -20.04 11.81
N GLY A 29 9.55 -20.09 10.50
CA GLY A 29 9.25 -21.22 9.62
C GLY A 29 7.82 -21.23 9.06
N THR A 30 7.04 -20.16 9.23
CA THR A 30 5.69 -20.02 8.66
C THR A 30 5.73 -19.92 7.13
N ILE A 31 6.74 -19.25 6.58
CA ILE A 31 7.01 -19.17 5.14
C ILE A 31 8.47 -19.50 4.84
N LEU A 32 8.77 -19.87 3.60
CA LEU A 32 10.14 -19.94 3.09
C LEU A 32 10.52 -18.62 2.40
N PRO A 33 11.80 -18.24 2.34
CA PRO A 33 12.23 -17.08 1.55
C PRO A 33 11.80 -17.14 0.08
N THR A 34 11.65 -18.35 -0.47
CA THR A 34 11.18 -18.60 -1.84
C THR A 34 9.68 -18.31 -2.03
N ASP A 35 8.91 -18.20 -0.95
CA ASP A 35 7.47 -17.90 -1.00
C ASP A 35 7.23 -16.39 -1.15
N ILE A 36 8.24 -15.57 -0.89
CA ILE A 36 8.17 -14.11 -1.01
C ILE A 36 7.94 -13.75 -2.48
N SER A 37 6.77 -13.19 -2.73
CA SER A 37 6.25 -12.87 -4.05
C SER A 37 5.45 -11.57 -3.99
N LYS A 38 5.15 -10.98 -5.15
CA LYS A 38 4.26 -9.80 -5.22
C LYS A 38 2.89 -10.08 -4.60
N ASP A 39 2.36 -11.29 -4.77
CA ASP A 39 1.06 -11.68 -4.21
C ASP A 39 1.10 -11.84 -2.69
N LEU A 40 2.19 -12.40 -2.15
CA LEU A 40 2.37 -12.45 -0.70
C LEU A 40 2.55 -11.05 -0.10
N MET A 41 3.39 -10.21 -0.73
CA MET A 41 3.53 -8.80 -0.37
C MET A 41 2.17 -8.08 -0.35
N ASN A 42 1.37 -8.22 -1.41
CA ASN A 42 0.03 -7.63 -1.51
C ASN A 42 -0.85 -8.00 -0.32
N ARG A 43 -0.83 -9.27 0.09
CA ARG A 43 -1.65 -9.77 1.20
C ARG A 43 -1.19 -9.27 2.57
N CYS A 44 0.09 -8.93 2.72
CA CYS A 44 0.68 -8.51 3.99
C CYS A 44 0.67 -6.99 4.22
N LEU A 45 0.41 -6.18 3.18
CA LEU A 45 0.15 -4.74 3.34
C LEU A 45 -1.06 -4.50 4.25
N TYR A 46 -1.17 -3.32 4.87
CA TYR A 46 -2.33 -2.96 5.69
C TYR A 46 -3.63 -3.01 4.88
N THR A 47 -3.54 -2.78 3.57
CA THR A 47 -4.66 -2.87 2.62
C THR A 47 -4.83 -4.25 1.98
N GLY A 48 -4.19 -5.31 2.48
CA GLY A 48 -4.14 -6.60 1.78
C GLY A 48 -5.48 -7.32 1.60
N THR A 49 -6.51 -6.91 2.35
CA THR A 49 -7.90 -7.39 2.18
C THR A 49 -8.72 -6.50 1.22
N CYS A 50 -8.13 -5.44 0.68
CA CYS A 50 -8.79 -4.48 -0.18
C CYS A 50 -8.38 -4.68 -1.64
N THR A 51 -9.30 -4.38 -2.55
CA THR A 51 -8.95 -4.19 -3.96
C THR A 51 -8.11 -2.92 -4.11
N PRO A 52 -7.05 -2.92 -4.94
CA PRO A 52 -6.29 -1.71 -5.25
C PRO A 52 -7.21 -0.59 -5.77
N PRO A 53 -6.88 0.69 -5.51
CA PRO A 53 -7.72 1.80 -5.97
C PRO A 53 -7.67 1.94 -7.50
N ASP A 54 -8.83 2.17 -8.13
CA ASP A 54 -8.90 2.44 -9.57
C ASP A 54 -8.49 3.90 -9.88
N PRO A 55 -9.12 4.93 -9.28
CA PRO A 55 -8.56 6.28 -9.26
C PRO A 55 -7.89 6.63 -7.92
N VAL A 56 -6.79 7.37 -7.98
CA VAL A 56 -6.26 8.13 -6.85
C VAL A 56 -6.49 9.61 -7.14
N ILE A 57 -7.38 10.23 -6.36
CA ILE A 57 -7.76 11.62 -6.52
C ILE A 57 -7.01 12.46 -5.48
N ARG A 58 -6.39 13.56 -5.92
CA ARG A 58 -5.75 14.54 -5.05
C ARG A 58 -6.20 15.96 -5.41
N THR A 59 -6.69 16.67 -4.40
CA THR A 59 -7.17 18.05 -4.49
C THR A 59 -6.03 19.06 -4.24
N SER A 60 -6.39 20.35 -4.20
CA SER A 60 -5.51 21.51 -3.95
C SER A 60 -4.44 21.80 -5.01
N GLY A 61 -4.56 21.23 -6.21
CA GLY A 61 -3.65 21.47 -7.35
C GLY A 61 -2.27 20.83 -7.21
N GLU A 62 -2.07 19.97 -6.21
CA GLU A 62 -0.75 19.42 -5.90
C GLU A 62 -0.45 18.15 -6.69
N VAL A 63 0.59 18.16 -7.52
CA VAL A 63 0.94 17.04 -8.42
C VAL A 63 1.99 16.13 -7.80
N ARG A 64 1.64 15.47 -6.70
CA ARG A 64 2.49 14.48 -6.01
C ARG A 64 1.65 13.46 -5.25
N LEU A 65 2.21 12.30 -4.91
CA LEU A 65 1.50 11.31 -4.06
C LEU A 65 1.68 11.58 -2.56
N SER A 66 2.76 12.26 -2.15
CA SER A 66 3.08 12.52 -0.73
C SER A 66 3.08 11.25 0.13
N ASP A 67 3.74 10.20 -0.35
CA ASP A 67 3.88 8.93 0.40
C ASP A 67 2.53 8.22 0.67
N PHE A 68 1.54 8.42 -0.20
CA PHE A 68 0.23 7.79 -0.09
C PHE A 68 0.08 6.63 -1.08
N LEU A 69 -0.20 5.43 -0.57
CA LEU A 69 -0.54 4.21 -1.30
C LEU A 69 0.36 3.90 -2.52
N ILE A 70 1.68 4.12 -2.43
CA ILE A 70 2.61 4.03 -3.57
C ILE A 70 2.57 2.64 -4.22
N TRP A 71 2.51 1.58 -3.41
CA TRP A 71 2.46 0.21 -3.92
C TRP A 71 1.13 -0.06 -4.61
N GLN A 72 0.03 0.25 -3.92
CA GLN A 72 -1.33 -0.01 -4.36
C GLN A 72 -1.70 0.83 -5.59
N SER A 73 -1.14 2.04 -5.72
CA SER A 73 -1.50 2.98 -6.79
C SER A 73 -0.72 2.80 -8.09
N SER A 74 0.12 1.77 -8.20
CA SER A 74 1.06 1.59 -9.32
C SER A 74 0.39 1.52 -10.70
N TYR A 75 -0.86 1.05 -10.76
CA TYR A 75 -1.66 0.97 -11.98
C TYR A 75 -2.92 1.83 -11.94
N SER A 76 -3.06 2.69 -10.93
CA SER A 76 -4.22 3.55 -10.78
C SER A 76 -4.19 4.72 -11.75
N CYS A 77 -5.36 5.21 -12.12
CA CYS A 77 -5.50 6.52 -12.75
C CYS A 77 -5.21 7.61 -11.70
N LEU A 78 -4.19 8.44 -11.93
CA LEU A 78 -3.87 9.56 -11.05
C LEU A 78 -4.63 10.81 -11.51
N CYS A 79 -5.52 11.33 -10.67
CA CYS A 79 -6.33 12.49 -10.95
C CYS A 79 -5.98 13.63 -9.99
N PHE A 80 -5.33 14.68 -10.51
CA PHE A 80 -5.02 15.89 -9.74
C PHE A 80 -6.04 16.98 -10.08
N GLN A 81 -6.65 17.59 -9.07
CA GLN A 81 -7.70 18.59 -9.21
C GLN A 81 -7.35 19.86 -8.44
N ASP A 82 -7.68 21.02 -9.01
CA ASP A 82 -7.36 22.33 -8.44
C ASP A 82 -8.30 22.76 -7.30
N VAL A 83 -9.47 22.11 -7.17
CA VAL A 83 -10.46 22.42 -6.11
C VAL A 83 -9.86 22.18 -4.72
N LEU A 84 -10.26 22.99 -3.73
CA LEU A 84 -9.91 22.83 -2.32
C LEU A 84 -10.78 21.78 -1.64
#